data_AF-A0A6P8AZ29-F1
#
_entry.id   AF-A0A6P8AZ29-F1
#
_cell.length_a   1.000
_cell.length_b   1.000
_cell.length_c   1.000
_cell.angle_alpha   90.00
_cell.angle_beta   90.00
_cell.angle_gamma   90.00
#
_symmetry.space_group_name_H-M   'P 1'
#
loop_
_entity.id
_entity.type
_entity.pdbx_description
1 polymer ?
#
loop_
_entity_poly.entity_id
_entity_poly.type
_entity_poly.pdbx_seq_one_letter_code
_entity_poly.pdbx_strand_id
1 'polypeptide(L)'
;MEDADLEQIRKARLEQLKAQSGGAKAGGGGGNQGQAEQRKQQEAEARSSILNQILHPEAMDRLGRIRMVKESRAIEVENRLIMLAQSGQLRQKVTEEQLKELLNAVADKKEEEKIVVSRRKGWADDDDDLLDI
;
A
#
# COMPACT_ATOMS: atom_id res chain seq x y z
N MET A 1 34.96 16.61 -4.08
CA MET A 1 33.82 16.30 -3.18
C MET A 1 32.99 17.54 -2.91
N GLU A 2 33.60 18.73 -2.82
CA GLU A 2 32.91 20.02 -2.67
C GLU A 2 32.00 20.41 -3.85
N ASP A 3 32.24 19.91 -5.07
CA ASP A 3 31.40 20.21 -6.25
C ASP A 3 29.99 19.59 -6.18
N ALA A 4 29.84 18.41 -5.56
CA ALA A 4 28.55 17.72 -5.48
C ALA A 4 27.58 18.44 -4.52
N ASP A 5 28.10 19.00 -3.43
CA ASP A 5 27.32 19.78 -2.46
C ASP A 5 26.92 21.14 -3.05
N LEU A 6 27.81 21.74 -3.86
CA LEU A 6 27.51 22.96 -4.61
C LEU A 6 26.43 22.76 -5.67
N GLU A 7 26.44 21.62 -6.37
CA GLU A 7 25.40 21.25 -7.33
C GLU A 7 24.04 21.03 -6.64
N GLN A 8 24.02 20.39 -5.47
CA GLN A 8 22.81 20.19 -4.68
C GLN A 8 22.21 21.53 -4.22
N ILE A 9 23.04 22.46 -3.75
CA ILE A 9 22.60 23.80 -3.35
C ILE A 9 22.04 24.58 -4.55
N ARG A 10 22.68 24.46 -5.73
CA ARG A 10 22.23 25.11 -6.96
C ARG A 10 20.88 24.54 -7.42
N LYS A 11 20.69 23.23 -7.31
CA LYS A 11 19.45 22.52 -7.65
C LYS A 11 18.30 22.92 -6.71
N ALA A 12 18.55 22.96 -5.41
CA ALA A 12 17.57 23.39 -4.41
C ALA A 12 17.16 24.87 -4.59
N ARG A 13 18.13 25.74 -4.89
CA ARG A 13 17.86 27.17 -5.11
C ARG A 13 17.09 27.42 -6.41
N LEU A 14 17.36 26.62 -7.44
CA LEU A 14 16.64 26.66 -8.72
C LEU A 14 15.20 26.15 -8.56
N GLU A 15 14.97 25.15 -7.72
CA GLU A 15 13.62 24.67 -7.38
C GLU A 15 12.83 25.73 -6.58
N GLN A 16 13.48 26.38 -5.61
CA GLN A 16 12.86 27.46 -4.84
C GLN A 16 12.55 28.68 -5.70
N LEU A 17 13.44 29.02 -6.65
CA LEU A 17 13.18 30.08 -7.62
C LEU A 17 12.07 29.67 -8.60
N LYS A 18 12.00 28.41 -9.04
CA LYS A 18 10.89 27.89 -9.87
C LYS A 18 9.56 27.96 -9.13
N ALA A 19 9.55 27.68 -7.82
CA ALA A 19 8.37 27.85 -6.97
C ALA A 19 7.97 29.32 -6.77
N GLN A 20 8.95 30.23 -6.70
CA GLN A 20 8.72 31.67 -6.47
C GLN A 20 8.49 32.48 -7.76
N SER A 21 9.04 32.05 -8.90
CA SER A 21 8.91 32.67 -10.22
C SER A 21 7.84 32.03 -11.11
N GLY A 22 7.33 30.85 -10.75
CA GLY A 22 6.24 30.16 -11.46
C GLY A 22 4.86 30.81 -11.33
N GLY A 23 4.76 31.97 -10.67
CA GLY A 23 3.52 32.74 -10.51
C GLY A 23 3.10 33.57 -11.73
N ALA A 24 3.97 33.72 -12.75
CA ALA A 24 3.61 34.43 -13.96
C ALA A 24 4.27 33.78 -15.19
N LYS A 25 3.42 33.18 -16.05
CA LYS A 25 3.69 32.91 -17.47
C LYS A 25 4.33 31.55 -17.82
N ALA A 26 3.57 30.47 -17.68
CA ALA A 26 3.48 29.36 -18.66
C ALA A 26 2.36 28.38 -18.21
N GLY A 27 1.48 27.99 -19.13
CA GLY A 27 0.22 27.32 -18.85
C GLY A 27 0.30 25.94 -18.19
N GLY A 28 -0.79 25.59 -17.49
CA GLY A 28 -1.05 24.26 -16.92
C GLY A 28 -1.51 24.36 -15.47
N GLY A 29 -2.82 24.33 -15.23
CA GLY A 29 -3.43 24.45 -13.90
C GLY A 29 -3.15 23.27 -12.96
N GLY A 30 -3.36 23.47 -11.65
CA GLY A 30 -3.52 22.38 -10.68
C GLY A 30 -2.58 22.34 -9.48
N GLY A 31 -2.27 23.47 -8.84
CA GLY A 31 -1.26 23.57 -7.78
C GLY A 31 -1.55 22.90 -6.42
N ASN A 32 -2.73 22.32 -6.18
CA ASN A 32 -3.05 21.67 -4.89
C ASN A 32 -3.71 20.28 -5.02
N GLN A 33 -4.15 19.89 -6.22
CA GLN A 33 -4.65 18.55 -6.54
C GLN A 33 -3.54 17.66 -7.12
N GLY A 34 -2.61 18.23 -7.89
CA GLY A 34 -1.50 17.50 -8.48
C GLY A 34 -0.62 16.79 -7.45
N GLN A 35 -0.36 17.39 -6.29
CA GLN A 35 0.55 16.80 -5.31
C GLN A 35 -0.02 15.55 -4.60
N ALA A 36 -1.36 15.47 -4.44
CA ALA A 36 -2.02 14.30 -3.87
C ALA A 36 -2.18 13.18 -4.90
N GLU A 37 -2.55 13.52 -6.14
CA GLU A 37 -2.60 12.57 -7.25
C GLU A 37 -1.22 12.01 -7.59
N GLN A 38 -0.19 12.82 -7.52
CA GLN A 38 1.18 12.41 -7.80
C GLN A 38 1.74 11.51 -6.70
N ARG A 39 1.39 11.73 -5.43
CA ARG A 39 1.69 10.77 -4.35
C ARG A 39 0.99 9.43 -4.55
N LYS A 40 -0.29 9.43 -4.90
CA LYS A 40 -1.04 8.21 -5.20
C LYS A 40 -0.46 7.43 -6.39
N GLN A 41 -0.07 8.14 -7.44
CA GLN A 41 0.57 7.53 -8.61
C GLN A 41 1.90 6.90 -8.23
N GLN A 42 2.76 7.61 -7.49
CA GLN A 42 4.03 7.06 -7.02
C GLN A 42 3.86 5.82 -6.16
N GLU A 43 2.87 5.79 -5.27
CA GLU A 43 2.56 4.60 -4.47
C GLU A 43 2.07 3.43 -5.33
N ALA A 44 1.21 3.70 -6.32
CA ALA A 44 0.71 2.67 -7.24
C ALA A 44 1.83 2.12 -8.13
N GLU A 45 2.72 2.98 -8.61
CA GLU A 45 3.90 2.62 -9.41
C GLU A 45 4.89 1.82 -8.56
N ALA A 46 5.15 2.22 -7.32
CA ALA A 46 6.01 1.47 -6.41
C ALA A 46 5.44 0.07 -6.13
N ARG A 47 4.13 -0.03 -5.85
CA ARG A 47 3.44 -1.32 -5.68
C ARG A 47 3.55 -2.19 -6.93
N SER A 48 3.28 -1.61 -8.10
CA SER A 48 3.35 -2.32 -9.38
C SER A 48 4.77 -2.78 -9.70
N SER A 49 5.79 -1.98 -9.38
CA SER A 49 7.20 -2.33 -9.53
C SER A 49 7.60 -3.51 -8.63
N ILE A 50 7.17 -3.50 -7.37
CA ILE A 50 7.39 -4.61 -6.44
C ILE A 50 6.72 -5.88 -6.97
N LEU A 51 5.46 -5.78 -7.39
CA LEU A 51 4.70 -6.89 -7.97
C LEU A 51 5.40 -7.46 -9.21
N ASN A 52 5.91 -6.61 -10.11
CA ASN A 52 6.66 -7.03 -11.30
C ASN A 52 7.97 -7.76 -10.97
N GLN A 53 8.64 -7.40 -9.88
CA GLN A 53 9.89 -8.05 -9.46
C GLN A 53 9.63 -9.43 -8.86
N ILE A 54 8.52 -9.59 -8.14
CA ILE A 54 8.21 -10.83 -7.41
C ILE A 54 7.30 -11.80 -8.19
N LEU A 55 6.56 -11.36 -9.21
CA LEU A 55 5.66 -12.22 -9.98
C LEU A 55 6.28 -12.66 -11.32
N HIS A 56 5.94 -13.86 -11.76
CA HIS A 56 6.11 -14.25 -13.16
C HIS A 56 5.09 -13.55 -14.08
N PRO A 57 5.41 -13.34 -15.37
CA PRO A 57 4.48 -12.73 -16.32
C PRO A 57 3.16 -13.51 -16.43
N GLU A 58 3.20 -14.83 -16.31
CA GLU A 58 1.99 -15.68 -16.30
C GLU A 58 1.11 -15.44 -15.07
N ALA A 59 1.72 -15.26 -13.89
CA ALA A 59 0.99 -14.96 -12.66
C ALA A 59 0.36 -13.56 -12.71
N MET A 60 1.04 -12.61 -13.34
CA MET A 60 0.56 -11.25 -13.53
C MET A 60 -0.67 -11.19 -14.44
N ASP A 61 -0.64 -11.94 -15.55
CA ASP A 61 -1.80 -12.07 -16.45
C ASP A 61 -2.99 -12.75 -15.74
N ARG A 62 -2.72 -13.78 -14.94
CA ARG A 62 -3.74 -14.44 -14.11
C ARG A 62 -4.36 -13.48 -13.10
N LEU A 63 -3.55 -12.68 -12.41
CA LEU A 63 -4.01 -11.67 -11.46
C LEU A 63 -4.90 -10.63 -12.16
N GLY A 64 -4.53 -10.20 -13.37
CA GLY A 64 -5.35 -9.32 -14.23
C GLY A 64 -6.70 -9.93 -14.59
N ARG A 65 -6.73 -11.21 -14.98
CA ARG A 65 -7.98 -11.95 -15.25
C ARG A 65 -8.86 -12.05 -14.01
N ILE A 66 -8.28 -12.31 -12.84
CA ILE A 66 -9.02 -12.40 -11.57
C ILE A 66 -9.59 -11.05 -11.17
N ARG A 67 -8.83 -9.97 -11.38
CA ARG A 67 -9.28 -8.61 -11.11
C ARG A 67 -10.54 -8.25 -11.90
N MET A 68 -10.65 -8.73 -13.14
CA MET A 68 -11.87 -8.56 -13.96
C MET A 68 -13.09 -9.29 -13.39
N VAL A 69 -12.89 -10.45 -12.77
CA VAL A 69 -14.01 -11.24 -12.19
C VAL A 69 -14.38 -10.72 -10.80
N LYS A 70 -13.39 -10.50 -9.94
CA LYS A 70 -13.55 -10.00 -8.57
C LYS A 70 -12.31 -9.21 -8.14
N GLU A 71 -12.39 -7.88 -8.24
CA GLU A 71 -11.31 -6.97 -7.83
C GLU A 71 -10.93 -7.13 -6.35
N SER A 72 -11.91 -7.32 -5.45
CA SER A 72 -11.64 -7.54 -4.02
C SER A 72 -10.70 -8.72 -3.75
N ARG A 73 -10.82 -9.82 -4.50
CA ARG A 73 -9.94 -10.98 -4.36
C ARG A 73 -8.53 -10.69 -4.88
N ALA A 74 -8.41 -9.94 -5.96
CA ALA A 74 -7.10 -9.54 -6.48
C ALA A 74 -6.36 -8.63 -5.49
N ILE A 75 -7.04 -7.66 -4.89
CA ILE A 75 -6.47 -6.74 -3.90
C ILE A 75 -5.96 -7.49 -2.65
N GLU A 76 -6.71 -8.47 -2.15
CA GLU A 76 -6.28 -9.28 -1.00
C GLU A 76 -4.99 -10.03 -1.27
N VAL A 77 -4.87 -10.59 -2.48
CA VAL A 77 -3.68 -11.33 -2.90
C VAL A 77 -2.50 -10.39 -3.16
N GLU A 78 -2.72 -9.24 -3.80
CA GLU A 78 -1.69 -8.20 -3.97
C GLU A 78 -1.14 -7.74 -2.62
N ASN A 79 -2.01 -7.39 -1.67
CA ASN A 79 -1.59 -6.96 -0.34
C ASN A 79 -0.78 -8.06 0.37
N ARG A 80 -1.20 -9.33 0.25
CA ARG A 80 -0.47 -10.45 0.85
C ARG A 80 0.91 -10.63 0.21
N LEU A 81 1.01 -10.54 -1.11
CA LEU A 81 2.26 -10.64 -1.85
C LEU A 81 3.21 -9.50 -1.51
N ILE A 82 2.70 -8.26 -1.44
CA ILE A 82 3.50 -7.09 -1.03
C ILE A 82 4.03 -7.29 0.39
N MET A 83 3.20 -7.77 1.32
CA MET A 83 3.63 -8.01 2.70
C MET A 83 4.74 -9.06 2.78
N LEU A 84 4.62 -10.16 2.03
CA LEU A 84 5.63 -11.22 1.97
C LEU A 84 6.92 -10.78 1.26
N ALA A 85 6.82 -9.88 0.29
CA ALA A 85 7.96 -9.29 -0.40
C ALA A 85 8.71 -8.30 0.51
N GLN A 86 7.97 -7.45 1.24
CA GLN A 86 8.54 -6.52 2.22
C GLN A 86 9.20 -7.24 3.39
N SER A 87 8.65 -8.38 3.82
CA SER A 87 9.26 -9.22 4.86
C SER A 87 10.47 -10.04 4.36
N GLY A 88 10.79 -9.98 3.06
CA GLY A 88 11.91 -10.71 2.46
C GLY A 88 11.73 -12.23 2.45
N GLN A 89 10.50 -12.73 2.63
CA GLN A 89 10.23 -14.16 2.70
C GLN A 89 10.18 -14.82 1.31
N LEU A 90 9.94 -14.03 0.25
CA LEU A 90 10.02 -14.51 -1.13
C LEU A 90 11.48 -14.59 -1.58
N ARG A 91 12.02 -15.81 -1.61
CA ARG A 91 13.31 -16.11 -2.24
C ARG A 91 13.19 -16.39 -3.74
N GLN A 92 11.97 -16.65 -4.23
CA GLN A 92 11.69 -17.02 -5.61
C GLN A 92 10.51 -16.22 -6.14
N LYS A 93 10.45 -16.08 -7.48
CA LYS A 93 9.32 -15.45 -8.15
C LYS A 93 8.07 -16.33 -8.02
N VAL A 94 6.93 -15.70 -7.77
CA VAL A 94 5.64 -16.35 -7.62
C VAL A 94 5.11 -16.78 -8.97
N THR A 95 4.75 -18.05 -9.08
CA THR A 95 4.14 -18.65 -10.27
C THR A 95 2.61 -18.56 -10.23
N GLU A 96 1.95 -18.88 -11.35
CA GLU A 96 0.50 -18.93 -11.40
C GLU A 96 -0.08 -19.94 -10.40
N GLU A 97 0.58 -21.09 -10.22
CA GLU A 97 0.12 -22.14 -9.29
C GLU A 97 0.15 -21.65 -7.84
N GLN A 98 1.24 -21.00 -7.42
CA GLN A 98 1.35 -20.41 -6.08
C GLN A 98 0.32 -19.31 -5.86
N LEU A 99 0.00 -18.53 -6.90
CA LEU A 99 -1.06 -17.52 -6.82
C LEU A 99 -2.43 -18.18 -6.58
N LYS A 100 -2.72 -19.30 -7.25
CA LYS A 100 -3.97 -20.08 -7.05
C LYS A 100 -4.05 -20.67 -5.64
N GLU A 101 -2.95 -21.23 -5.14
CA GLU A 101 -2.90 -21.75 -3.77
C GLU A 101 -3.14 -20.64 -2.74
N LEU A 102 -2.51 -19.47 -2.91
CA LEU A 102 -2.75 -18.30 -2.08
C LEU A 102 -4.21 -17.83 -2.15
N LEU A 103 -4.82 -17.83 -3.34
CA LEU A 103 -6.23 -17.48 -3.51
C LEU A 103 -7.17 -18.43 -2.78
N ASN A 104 -6.91 -19.74 -2.87
CA ASN A 104 -7.72 -20.74 -2.18
C ASN A 104 -7.55 -20.61 -0.66
N ALA A 105 -6.31 -20.50 -0.18
CA ALA A 105 -6.03 -20.33 1.25
C ALA A 105 -6.64 -19.03 1.83
N VAL A 106 -6.68 -17.94 1.06
CA VAL A 106 -7.35 -16.70 1.47
C VAL A 106 -8.87 -16.86 1.49
N ALA A 107 -9.44 -17.60 0.54
CA ALA A 107 -10.87 -17.89 0.53
C ALA A 107 -11.29 -18.73 1.74
N ASP A 108 -10.51 -19.76 2.08
CA ASP A 108 -10.79 -20.68 3.20
C ASP A 108 -10.69 -19.96 4.55
N LYS A 109 -9.64 -19.14 4.76
CA LYS A 109 -9.49 -18.36 6.00
C LYS A 109 -10.62 -17.37 6.25
N LYS A 110 -11.22 -16.83 5.18
CA LYS A 110 -12.35 -15.90 5.29
C LYS A 110 -13.61 -16.58 5.83
N GLU A 111 -13.74 -17.89 5.66
CA GLU A 111 -14.83 -18.67 6.27
C GLU A 111 -14.57 -18.98 7.75
N GLU A 112 -13.32 -19.16 8.15
CA GLU A 112 -12.94 -19.47 9.54
C GLU A 112 -12.98 -18.25 10.48
N GLU A 113 -12.73 -17.02 9.99
CA GLU A 113 -12.70 -15.80 10.80
C GLU A 113 -14.09 -15.21 11.15
N LYS A 114 -15.18 -15.99 11.06
CA LYS A 114 -16.48 -15.61 11.66
C LYS A 114 -16.41 -15.78 13.19
N ILE A 115 -15.58 -14.98 13.84
CA ILE A 115 -15.48 -14.91 15.30
C ILE A 115 -16.78 -14.27 15.82
N VAL A 116 -17.73 -15.11 16.21
CA VAL A 116 -18.94 -14.69 16.94
C VAL A 116 -18.52 -14.23 18.33
N VAL A 117 -18.22 -12.93 18.47
CA VAL A 117 -17.99 -12.29 19.77
C VAL A 117 -19.32 -12.26 20.51
N SER A 118 -19.63 -13.34 21.24
CA SER A 118 -20.64 -13.32 22.28
C SER A 118 -20.10 -12.49 23.44
N ARG A 119 -20.41 -11.19 23.44
CA ARG A 119 -20.09 -10.27 24.54
C ARG A 119 -20.77 -10.82 25.80
N ARG A 120 -20.00 -11.51 26.64
CA ARG A 120 -20.49 -12.02 27.92
C ARG A 120 -20.92 -10.83 28.77
N LYS A 121 -22.18 -10.89 29.16
CA LYS A 121 -22.91 -9.97 30.01
C LYS A 121 -22.19 -9.76 31.35
N GLY A 122 -22.28 -8.51 31.83
CA GLY A 122 -21.52 -7.88 32.91
C GLY A 122 -21.18 -8.74 34.13
N TRP A 123 -19.91 -8.66 34.51
CA TRP A 123 -19.43 -8.80 35.88
C TRP A 123 -18.73 -7.48 36.20
N ALA A 124 -19.48 -6.57 36.81
CA ALA A 124 -18.98 -5.42 37.54
C ALA A 124 -19.90 -5.32 38.77
N ASP A 125 -19.81 -6.36 39.59
CA ASP A 125 -19.98 -6.27 41.03
C ASP A 125 -18.55 -6.19 41.59
N ASP A 126 -18.40 -5.53 42.73
CA ASP A 126 -17.17 -5.21 43.48
C ASP A 126 -16.60 -3.78 43.29
N ASP A 127 -16.91 -3.00 44.34
CA ASP A 127 -16.05 -2.04 45.04
C ASP A 127 -15.90 -0.62 44.51
N ASP A 128 -16.88 0.26 44.81
CA ASP A 128 -16.63 1.72 44.88
C ASP A 128 -17.58 2.51 45.81
N ASP A 129 -18.01 1.92 46.94
CA ASP A 129 -18.63 2.68 48.07
C ASP A 129 -17.62 2.91 49.20
N LEU A 130 -16.38 3.28 48.82
CA LEU A 130 -15.32 3.72 49.71
C LEU A 130 -15.55 5.20 50.09
N LEU A 131 -16.09 5.39 51.29
CA LEU A 131 -15.83 6.47 52.26
C LEU A 131 -15.63 7.92 51.76
N ASP A 132 -16.47 8.78 52.35
CA ASP A 132 -16.19 10.17 52.79
C ASP A 132 -16.81 11.29 51.92
N ILE A 133 -18.09 11.62 52.21
CA ILE A 133 -18.56 13.01 52.41
C ILE A 133 -19.86 13.09 53.22
#